data_AF-A0A952JTS1-F1
#
_entry.id   AF-A0A952JTS1-F1
#
_cell.length_a   1.000
_cell.length_b   1.000
_cell.length_c   1.000
_cell.angle_alpha   90.00
_cell.angle_beta   90.00
_cell.angle_gamma   90.00
#
_symmetry.space_group_name_H-M   'P 1'
#
loop_
_entity.id
_entity.type
_entity.pdbx_description
1 polymer ?
#
loop_
_entity_poly.entity_id
_entity_poly.type
_entity_poly.pdbx_seq_one_letter_code
_entity_poly.pdbx_strand_id
1 'polypeptide(L)'
;MNLTDILAQAGGIESMAKDLGIPPAMAKQGAEALLPAILGGFKKQAQSGGIEGLGGLLGQLGGGGLLDSVLGSQPTPVAPGNEVLGQIFGSKDVSRTVAGQAATQTGLDSGLLKKMLPILAMMVAGYMAKQSGQAQGGGGLGDLIGGALGGSGGRGGLGGMLGNVLGGAMGGGAAPAAAGGGLGGLANMLDLNGDGNPLDDIMGMASKLGR
;
A
#
# COMPACT_ATOMS: atom_id res chain seq x y z
N MET A 1 -2.33 10.97 -19.09
CA MET A 1 -1.23 11.25 -18.14
C MET A 1 -0.13 10.25 -18.42
N ASN A 2 1.11 10.70 -18.61
CA ASN A 2 2.25 9.78 -18.76
C ASN A 2 2.68 9.27 -17.39
N LEU A 3 3.31 8.09 -17.35
CA LEU A 3 3.87 7.56 -16.10
C LEU A 3 4.90 8.51 -15.50
N THR A 4 5.70 9.19 -16.34
CA THR A 4 6.64 10.22 -15.89
C THR A 4 5.96 11.33 -15.09
N ASP A 5 4.78 11.79 -15.52
CA ASP A 5 4.02 12.85 -14.84
C ASP A 5 3.50 12.35 -13.49
N ILE A 6 3.05 11.10 -13.44
CA ILE A 6 2.58 10.46 -12.20
C ILE A 6 3.73 10.29 -11.21
N LEU A 7 4.90 9.85 -11.69
CA LEU A 7 6.10 9.66 -10.87
C LEU A 7 6.66 10.99 -10.37
N ALA A 8 6.61 12.04 -11.19
CA ALA A 8 6.93 13.41 -10.76
C ALA A 8 5.95 13.89 -9.70
N GLN A 9 4.65 13.69 -9.89
CA GLN A 9 3.64 14.07 -8.90
C GLN A 9 3.73 13.25 -7.61
N ALA A 10 4.20 12.02 -7.68
CA ALA A 10 4.47 11.16 -6.52
C ALA A 10 5.77 11.53 -5.77
N GLY A 11 6.55 12.50 -6.26
CA GLY A 11 7.83 12.90 -5.65
C GLY A 11 9.01 11.99 -6.01
N GLY A 12 8.83 11.07 -6.97
CA GLY A 12 9.85 10.10 -7.34
C GLY A 12 11.04 10.74 -8.05
N ILE A 13 10.78 11.72 -8.92
CA ILE A 13 11.84 12.43 -9.65
C ILE A 13 12.68 13.27 -8.70
N GLU A 14 12.06 13.94 -7.74
CA GLU A 14 12.69 14.74 -6.71
C GLU A 14 13.57 13.89 -5.80
N SER A 15 13.08 12.72 -5.38
CA SER A 15 13.81 11.79 -4.52
C SER A 15 15.03 11.22 -5.25
N MET A 16 14.86 10.81 -6.52
CA MET A 16 15.97 10.37 -7.36
C MET A 16 17.00 11.48 -7.60
N ALA A 17 16.55 12.71 -7.85
CA ALA A 17 17.42 13.86 -8.05
C ALA A 17 18.29 14.12 -6.81
N LYS A 18 17.68 14.03 -5.62
CA LYS A 18 18.36 14.16 -4.32
C LYS A 18 19.39 13.05 -4.10
N ASP A 19 19.01 11.79 -4.36
CA ASP A 19 19.89 10.64 -4.18
C ASP A 19 21.12 10.67 -5.08
N LEU A 20 20.96 11.20 -6.30
CA LEU A 20 22.03 11.29 -7.28
C LEU A 20 22.79 12.63 -7.22
N GLY A 21 22.31 13.59 -6.42
CA GLY A 21 22.91 14.92 -6.33
C GLY A 21 22.82 15.72 -7.64
N ILE A 22 21.74 15.54 -8.41
CA ILE A 22 21.54 16.17 -9.73
C ILE A 22 20.33 17.11 -9.74
N PRO A 23 20.23 18.04 -10.70
CA PRO A 23 19.03 18.85 -10.87
C PRO A 23 17.79 18.01 -11.22
N PRO A 24 16.59 18.34 -10.71
CA PRO A 24 15.34 17.63 -11.05
C PRO A 24 15.05 17.58 -12.55
N ALA A 25 15.43 18.62 -13.30
CA ALA A 25 15.28 18.64 -14.76
C ALA A 25 16.12 17.53 -15.44
N MET A 26 17.34 17.29 -14.96
CA MET A 26 18.21 16.22 -15.44
C MET A 26 17.66 14.84 -15.08
N ALA A 27 17.15 14.70 -13.85
CA ALA A 27 16.47 13.50 -13.38
C ALA A 27 15.24 13.16 -14.25
N LYS A 28 14.41 14.16 -14.56
CA LYS A 28 13.26 14.02 -15.47
C LYS A 28 13.69 13.59 -16.87
N GLN A 29 14.68 14.26 -17.46
CA GLN A 29 15.16 13.94 -18.81
C GLN A 29 15.72 12.51 -18.91
N GLY A 30 16.50 12.08 -17.91
CA GLY A 30 16.97 10.69 -17.87
C GLY A 30 15.84 9.68 -17.67
N ALA A 31 14.83 10.00 -16.84
CA ALA A 31 13.66 9.16 -16.68
C ALA A 31 12.88 9.01 -17.99
N GLU A 32 12.66 10.10 -18.72
CA GLU A 32 11.97 10.09 -20.02
C GLU A 32 12.66 9.19 -21.06
N ALA A 33 14.00 9.14 -21.06
CA ALA A 33 14.75 8.28 -21.97
C ALA A 33 14.79 6.80 -21.53
N LEU A 34 14.78 6.53 -20.22
CA LEU A 34 14.91 5.17 -19.68
C LEU A 34 13.56 4.45 -19.53
N LEU A 35 12.49 5.18 -19.22
CA LEU A 35 11.16 4.63 -18.95
C LEU A 35 10.61 3.76 -20.09
N PRO A 36 10.70 4.14 -21.38
CA PRO A 36 10.18 3.31 -22.47
C PRO A 36 10.81 1.91 -22.50
N ALA A 37 12.11 1.82 -22.23
CA ALA A 37 12.82 0.55 -22.18
C ALA A 37 12.35 -0.29 -20.98
N ILE A 38 12.27 0.32 -19.79
CA ILE A 38 11.80 -0.36 -18.56
C ILE A 38 10.38 -0.90 -18.77
N LEU A 39 9.46 -0.08 -19.27
CA LEU A 39 8.08 -0.48 -19.57
C LEU A 39 8.01 -1.58 -20.63
N GLY A 40 8.85 -1.51 -21.66
CA GLY A 40 8.99 -2.57 -22.66
C GLY A 40 9.43 -3.89 -22.04
N GLY A 41 10.40 -3.85 -21.13
CA GLY A 41 10.86 -5.02 -20.37
C GLY A 41 9.75 -5.64 -19.52
N PHE A 42 9.01 -4.81 -18.76
CA PHE A 42 7.87 -5.27 -17.97
C PHE A 42 6.77 -5.89 -18.84
N LYS A 43 6.43 -5.26 -19.98
CA LYS A 43 5.46 -5.81 -20.94
C LYS A 43 5.91 -7.19 -21.44
N LYS A 44 7.18 -7.35 -21.80
CA LYS A 44 7.74 -8.63 -22.25
C LYS A 44 7.66 -9.70 -21.16
N GLN A 45 7.97 -9.33 -19.92
CA GLN A 45 7.87 -10.24 -18.78
C GLN A 45 6.42 -10.65 -18.51
N ALA A 46 5.48 -9.71 -18.55
CA ALA A 46 4.05 -10.00 -18.40
C ALA A 46 3.50 -10.90 -19.51
N GLN A 47 4.03 -10.80 -20.73
CA GLN A 47 3.69 -11.71 -21.84
C GLN A 47 4.28 -13.12 -21.67
N SER A 48 5.42 -13.24 -20.98
CA SER A 48 6.13 -14.51 -20.82
C SER A 48 5.67 -15.28 -19.57
N GLY A 49 5.51 -14.60 -18.44
CA GLY A 49 5.15 -15.18 -17.14
C GLY A 49 3.76 -14.80 -16.62
N GLY A 50 2.97 -14.08 -17.42
CA GLY A 50 1.67 -13.54 -17.00
C GLY A 50 1.78 -12.34 -16.07
N ILE A 51 0.68 -11.60 -15.93
CA ILE A 51 0.56 -10.47 -14.99
C ILE A 51 0.65 -10.99 -13.54
N GLU A 52 0.09 -12.18 -13.28
CA GLU A 52 0.12 -12.84 -11.98
C GLU A 52 1.54 -13.19 -11.52
N GLY A 53 2.35 -13.78 -12.42
CA GLY A 53 3.73 -14.15 -12.13
C GLY A 53 4.61 -12.92 -11.89
N LEU A 54 4.37 -11.85 -12.66
CA LEU A 54 5.02 -10.56 -12.43
C LEU A 54 4.61 -9.93 -11.09
N GLY A 55 3.32 -9.98 -10.73
CA GLY A 55 2.82 -9.49 -9.46
C GLY A 55 3.43 -10.24 -8.26
N GLY A 56 3.51 -11.56 -8.34
CA GLY A 56 4.15 -12.39 -7.32
C GLY A 56 5.64 -12.09 -7.15
N LEU A 57 6.38 -11.96 -8.27
CA LEU A 57 7.80 -11.57 -8.25
C LEU A 57 7.98 -10.18 -7.63
N LEU A 58 7.17 -9.20 -8.06
CA LEU A 58 7.23 -7.85 -7.50
C LEU A 58 6.92 -7.85 -6.01
N GLY A 59 5.94 -8.64 -5.56
CA GLY A 59 5.64 -8.84 -4.15
C GLY A 59 6.83 -9.40 -3.36
N GLN A 60 7.53 -10.41 -3.91
CA GLN A 60 8.72 -10.99 -3.29
C GLN A 60 9.89 -9.99 -3.17
N LEU A 61 10.03 -9.11 -4.16
CA LEU A 61 11.09 -8.10 -4.21
C LEU A 61 10.81 -6.86 -3.33
N GLY A 62 9.63 -6.77 -2.71
CA GLY A 62 9.25 -5.68 -1.80
C GLY A 62 7.95 -4.97 -2.15
N GLY A 63 7.29 -5.35 -3.24
CA GLY A 63 5.97 -4.87 -3.64
C GLY A 63 5.88 -3.34 -3.71
N GLY A 64 4.81 -2.78 -3.14
CA GLY A 64 4.64 -1.32 -3.04
C GLY A 64 5.76 -0.62 -2.24
N GLY A 65 6.42 -1.34 -1.32
CA GLY A 65 7.52 -0.84 -0.51
C GLY A 65 8.77 -0.47 -1.31
N LEU A 66 8.90 -0.95 -2.55
CA LEU A 66 9.93 -0.50 -3.49
C LEU A 66 9.79 1.00 -3.80
N LEU A 67 8.56 1.46 -4.03
CA LEU A 67 8.28 2.88 -4.26
C LEU A 67 8.49 3.68 -2.98
N ASP A 68 8.01 3.18 -1.83
CA ASP A 68 8.20 3.86 -0.54
C ASP A 68 9.69 3.96 -0.15
N SER A 69 10.52 3.00 -0.56
CA SER A 69 11.98 3.05 -0.37
C SER A 69 12.67 4.13 -1.21
N VAL A 70 12.15 4.42 -2.41
CA VAL A 70 12.67 5.50 -3.27
C VAL A 70 12.21 6.87 -2.78
N LEU A 71 10.96 6.96 -2.29
CA LEU A 71 10.38 8.20 -1.77
C LEU A 71 10.83 8.52 -0.33
N GLY A 72 11.51 7.58 0.31
CA GLY A 72 11.98 7.71 1.68
C GLY A 72 13.09 8.74 1.86
N SER A 73 13.37 9.07 3.12
CA SER A 73 14.48 9.97 3.48
C SER A 73 15.85 9.29 3.44
N GLN A 74 15.90 7.96 3.26
CA GLN A 74 17.12 7.17 3.24
C GLN A 74 17.59 6.96 1.81
N PRO A 75 18.91 6.74 1.59
CA PRO A 75 19.42 6.43 0.26
C PRO A 75 18.71 5.22 -0.34
N THR A 76 18.23 5.35 -1.57
CA THR A 76 17.51 4.28 -2.25
C THR A 76 18.37 3.01 -2.35
N PRO A 77 17.89 1.85 -1.84
CA PRO A 77 18.61 0.60 -2.01
C PRO A 77 18.59 0.18 -3.49
N VAL A 78 19.75 0.13 -4.13
CA VAL A 78 19.83 -0.24 -5.56
C VAL A 78 19.72 -1.74 -5.83
N ALA A 79 19.86 -2.58 -4.80
CA ALA A 79 19.88 -4.04 -4.97
C ALA A 79 18.55 -4.59 -5.53
N PRO A 80 17.37 -4.27 -4.96
CA PRO A 80 16.10 -4.74 -5.52
C PRO A 80 15.86 -4.18 -6.93
N GLY A 81 16.29 -2.94 -7.20
CA GLY A 81 16.24 -2.36 -8.54
C GLY A 81 17.05 -3.14 -9.57
N ASN A 82 18.24 -3.61 -9.19
CA ASN A 82 19.07 -4.44 -10.05
C ASN A 82 18.45 -5.83 -10.28
N GLU A 83 17.77 -6.39 -9.29
CA GLU A 83 17.04 -7.66 -9.43
C GLU A 83 15.85 -7.52 -10.38
N VAL A 84 15.04 -6.46 -10.22
CA VAL A 84 13.95 -6.12 -11.16
C VAL A 84 14.50 -5.99 -12.59
N LEU A 85 15.59 -5.24 -12.77
CA LEU A 85 16.23 -5.07 -14.08
C LEU A 85 16.70 -6.41 -14.66
N GLY A 86 17.31 -7.27 -13.84
CA GLY A 86 17.72 -8.61 -14.25
C GLY A 86 16.54 -9.45 -14.75
N GLN A 87 15.38 -9.32 -14.12
CA GLN A 87 14.17 -10.06 -14.51
C GLN A 87 13.54 -9.51 -15.78
N ILE A 88 13.43 -8.19 -15.95
CA ILE A 88 12.75 -7.60 -17.11
C ILE A 88 13.64 -7.54 -18.37
N PHE A 89 14.95 -7.42 -18.19
CA PHE A 89 15.91 -7.34 -19.30
C PHE A 89 16.70 -8.64 -19.52
N GLY A 90 16.65 -9.58 -18.59
CA GLY A 90 17.31 -10.89 -18.65
C GLY A 90 18.82 -10.84 -18.37
N SER A 91 19.49 -9.70 -18.61
CA SER A 91 20.92 -9.55 -18.33
C SER A 91 21.30 -8.12 -17.99
N LYS A 92 22.38 -7.97 -17.23
CA LYS A 92 22.96 -6.65 -16.91
C LYS A 92 23.51 -5.94 -18.15
N ASP A 93 23.90 -6.69 -19.18
CA ASP A 93 24.42 -6.12 -20.42
C ASP A 93 23.32 -5.38 -21.18
N VAL A 94 22.10 -5.93 -21.22
CA VAL A 94 20.94 -5.21 -21.78
C VAL A 94 20.68 -3.92 -21.00
N SER A 95 20.69 -3.96 -19.65
CA SER A 95 20.54 -2.76 -18.83
C SER A 95 21.60 -1.70 -19.15
N ARG A 96 22.86 -2.11 -19.32
CA ARG A 96 23.96 -1.20 -19.68
C ARG A 96 23.77 -0.59 -21.07
N THR A 97 23.30 -1.37 -22.04
CA THR A 97 22.99 -0.89 -23.39
C THR A 97 21.85 0.13 -23.36
N VAL A 98 20.79 -0.12 -22.58
CA VAL A 98 19.69 0.84 -22.40
C VAL A 98 20.20 2.18 -21.83
N ALA A 99 21.05 2.14 -20.79
CA ALA A 99 21.68 3.36 -20.26
C ALA A 99 22.58 4.06 -21.28
N GLY A 100 23.34 3.30 -22.08
CA GLY A 100 24.19 3.85 -23.14
C GLY A 100 23.37 4.56 -24.22
N GLN A 101 22.27 3.94 -24.66
CA GLN A 101 21.37 4.54 -25.65
C GLN A 101 20.67 5.79 -25.11
N ALA A 102 20.20 5.76 -23.86
CA ALA A 102 19.65 6.95 -23.20
C ALA A 102 20.70 8.07 -23.06
N ALA A 103 21.98 7.73 -22.85
CA ALA A 103 23.06 8.71 -22.77
C ALA A 103 23.23 9.44 -24.12
N THR A 104 23.23 8.69 -25.22
CA THR A 104 23.31 9.27 -26.57
C THR A 104 22.10 10.16 -26.90
N GLN A 105 20.90 9.78 -26.44
CA GLN A 105 19.68 10.56 -26.70
C GLN A 105 19.58 11.83 -25.87
N THR A 106 20.03 11.78 -24.62
CA THR A 106 19.87 12.88 -23.65
C THR A 106 21.11 13.78 -23.55
N GLY A 107 22.28 13.29 -23.97
CA GLY A 107 23.56 13.95 -23.71
C GLY A 107 24.01 13.82 -22.25
N LEU A 108 23.33 13.02 -21.42
CA LEU A 108 23.71 12.79 -20.03
C LEU A 108 24.83 11.75 -19.91
N ASP A 109 25.58 11.82 -18.81
CA ASP A 109 26.62 10.86 -18.51
C ASP A 109 26.06 9.42 -18.42
N SER A 110 26.74 8.48 -19.06
CA SER A 110 26.33 7.06 -19.07
C SER A 110 26.42 6.45 -17.66
N GLY A 111 27.38 6.89 -16.84
CA GLY A 111 27.51 6.47 -15.45
C GLY A 111 26.32 6.94 -14.60
N LEU A 112 25.87 8.17 -14.82
CA LEU A 112 24.66 8.71 -14.18
C LEU A 112 23.42 7.89 -14.55
N LEU A 113 23.17 7.65 -15.83
CA LEU A 113 22.01 6.88 -16.29
C LEU A 113 22.02 5.43 -15.80
N LYS A 114 23.19 4.81 -15.68
CA LYS A 114 23.34 3.48 -15.06
C LYS A 114 22.92 3.49 -13.58
N LYS A 115 23.15 4.58 -12.85
CA LYS A 115 22.68 4.74 -11.46
C LYS A 115 21.19 5.05 -11.39
N MET A 116 20.64 5.77 -12.37
CA MET A 116 19.21 6.06 -12.46
C MET A 116 18.37 4.81 -12.73
N LEU A 117 18.85 3.91 -13.59
CA LEU A 117 18.15 2.70 -14.01
C LEU A 117 17.54 1.89 -12.85
N PRO A 118 18.30 1.45 -11.83
CA PRO A 118 17.74 0.63 -10.74
C PRO A 118 16.74 1.41 -9.89
N ILE A 119 16.93 2.72 -9.68
CA ILE A 119 16.01 3.57 -8.92
C ILE A 119 14.67 3.67 -9.66
N LEU A 120 14.72 3.96 -10.97
CA LEU A 120 13.53 4.01 -11.82
C LEU A 120 12.82 2.66 -11.91
N ALA A 121 13.58 1.57 -12.00
CA ALA A 121 13.01 0.23 -12.02
C ALA A 121 12.21 -0.05 -10.74
N MET A 122 12.75 0.28 -9.56
CA MET A 122 12.02 0.14 -8.29
C MET A 122 10.79 1.04 -8.21
N MET A 123 10.89 2.26 -8.73
CA MET A 123 9.78 3.21 -8.73
C MET A 123 8.61 2.70 -9.59
N VAL A 124 8.90 2.23 -10.80
CA VAL A 124 7.90 1.63 -11.70
C VAL A 124 7.36 0.33 -11.12
N ALA A 125 8.24 -0.55 -10.63
CA ALA A 125 7.88 -1.80 -9.98
C ALA A 125 6.95 -1.59 -8.79
N GLY A 126 7.33 -0.69 -7.87
CA GLY A 126 6.56 -0.38 -6.68
C GLY A 126 5.24 0.30 -7.00
N TYR A 127 5.21 1.19 -7.98
CA TYR A 127 3.97 1.79 -8.47
C TYR A 127 3.01 0.73 -9.05
N MET A 128 3.53 -0.15 -9.91
CA MET A 128 2.74 -1.24 -10.49
C MET A 128 2.28 -2.22 -9.42
N ALA A 129 3.12 -2.57 -8.45
CA ALA A 129 2.77 -3.44 -7.34
C ALA A 129 1.70 -2.82 -6.43
N LYS A 130 1.76 -1.50 -6.19
CA LYS A 130 0.75 -0.76 -5.43
C LYS A 130 -0.58 -0.75 -6.20
N GLN A 131 -0.52 -0.52 -7.51
CA GLN A 131 -1.70 -0.53 -8.37
C GLN A 131 -2.29 -1.94 -8.55
N SER A 132 -1.48 -2.99 -8.70
CA SER A 132 -1.93 -4.37 -8.79
C SER A 132 -2.45 -4.88 -7.44
N GLY A 133 -1.81 -4.46 -6.34
CA GLY A 133 -2.32 -4.66 -4.99
C GLY A 133 -3.67 -3.98 -4.75
N GLN A 134 -3.90 -2.80 -5.34
CA GLN A 134 -5.22 -2.16 -5.36
C GLN A 134 -6.23 -2.86 -6.29
N ALA A 135 -5.76 -3.46 -7.39
CA ALA A 135 -6.62 -4.08 -8.42
C ALA A 135 -7.03 -5.52 -8.07
N GLN A 136 -6.21 -6.24 -7.31
CA GLN A 136 -6.48 -7.61 -6.85
C GLN A 136 -6.84 -7.69 -5.35
N GLY A 137 -6.53 -6.63 -4.59
CA GLY A 137 -6.89 -6.49 -3.19
C GLY A 137 -7.70 -5.22 -2.96
N GLY A 138 -9.00 -5.39 -2.74
CA GLY A 138 -9.70 -4.56 -1.77
C GLY A 138 -8.95 -4.68 -0.43
N GLY A 139 -7.94 -3.83 -0.24
CA GLY A 139 -6.91 -3.96 0.78
C GLY A 139 -6.70 -2.70 1.61
N GLY A 140 -7.55 -1.67 1.44
CA GLY A 140 -8.05 -0.97 2.62
C GLY A 140 -9.11 -1.88 3.22
N LEU A 141 -8.95 -2.29 4.48
CA LEU A 141 -9.70 -3.34 5.22
C LEU A 141 -8.98 -4.70 5.35
N GLY A 142 -8.01 -5.08 4.51
CA GLY A 142 -7.26 -6.33 4.67
C GLY A 142 -6.28 -6.31 5.86
N ASP A 143 -5.63 -5.17 6.09
CA ASP A 143 -4.72 -4.95 7.23
C ASP A 143 -5.49 -4.57 8.51
N LEU A 144 -6.67 -3.97 8.36
CA LEU A 144 -7.59 -3.68 9.48
C LEU A 144 -8.35 -4.93 9.94
N ILE A 145 -8.71 -5.85 9.02
CA ILE A 145 -9.31 -7.15 9.34
C ILE A 145 -8.22 -8.18 9.66
N GLY A 146 -7.02 -8.10 9.09
CA GLY A 146 -5.86 -8.89 9.53
C GLY A 146 -5.43 -8.51 10.95
N GLY A 147 -5.43 -7.22 11.28
CA GLY A 147 -5.22 -6.71 12.63
C GLY A 147 -6.40 -6.92 13.59
N ALA A 148 -7.65 -7.00 13.10
CA ALA A 148 -8.84 -7.21 13.94
C ALA A 148 -9.29 -8.69 14.07
N LEU A 149 -8.91 -9.57 13.15
CA LEU A 149 -9.30 -11.00 13.13
C LEU A 149 -8.13 -11.99 13.12
N GLY A 150 -6.87 -11.54 13.01
CA GLY A 150 -5.69 -12.40 12.85
C GLY A 150 -4.55 -12.15 13.84
N GLY A 151 -4.87 -11.99 15.12
CA GLY A 151 -3.90 -11.68 16.18
C GLY A 151 -4.11 -12.45 17.48
N SER A 152 -4.29 -13.77 17.41
CA SER A 152 -4.10 -14.68 18.55
C SER A 152 -2.60 -14.87 18.85
N GLY A 153 -2.00 -13.95 19.60
CA GLY A 153 -0.57 -14.10 19.92
C GLY A 153 0.11 -12.99 20.69
N GLY A 154 -0.38 -12.65 21.88
CA GLY A 154 0.50 -12.19 22.97
C GLY A 154 0.71 -10.68 23.13
N ARG A 155 0.17 -10.19 24.26
CA ARG A 155 0.68 -9.11 25.12
C ARG A 155 0.55 -7.65 24.62
N GLY A 156 -0.39 -6.94 25.25
CA GLY A 156 -0.05 -5.66 25.86
C GLY A 156 -0.85 -4.44 25.42
N GLY A 157 -2.18 -4.48 25.56
CA GLY A 157 -3.00 -3.26 25.50
C GLY A 157 -4.47 -3.63 25.45
N LEU A 158 -5.29 -2.98 26.27
CA LEU A 158 -6.77 -3.08 26.27
C LEU A 158 -7.40 -4.37 26.85
N GLY A 159 -6.63 -5.44 27.11
CA GLY A 159 -7.11 -6.60 27.89
C GLY A 159 -7.12 -6.40 29.41
N GLY A 160 -6.37 -5.41 29.92
CA GLY A 160 -6.30 -5.10 31.35
C GLY A 160 -7.44 -4.23 31.89
N MET A 161 -8.22 -3.58 31.01
CA MET A 161 -9.30 -2.67 31.43
C MET A 161 -10.63 -3.42 31.61
N LEU A 162 -10.89 -4.44 30.79
CA LEU A 162 -12.04 -5.35 30.94
C LEU A 162 -11.90 -6.33 32.11
N GLY A 163 -10.67 -6.68 32.49
CA GLY A 163 -10.41 -7.45 33.72
C GLY A 163 -10.68 -6.68 35.01
N ASN A 164 -10.45 -5.36 35.02
CA ASN A 164 -10.78 -4.50 36.17
C ASN A 164 -12.27 -4.14 36.24
N VAL A 165 -12.98 -4.09 35.12
CA VAL A 165 -14.45 -3.91 35.10
C VAL A 165 -15.18 -5.19 35.52
N LEU A 166 -14.73 -6.36 35.04
CA LEU A 166 -15.36 -7.64 35.41
C LEU A 166 -14.92 -8.13 36.80
N GLY A 167 -13.73 -7.75 37.27
CA GLY A 167 -13.27 -8.00 38.64
C GLY A 167 -13.86 -7.04 39.68
N GLY A 168 -14.31 -5.84 39.28
CA GLY A 168 -14.95 -4.87 40.17
C GLY A 168 -16.47 -5.05 40.33
N ALA A 169 -17.13 -5.77 39.42
CA ALA A 169 -18.58 -6.00 39.45
C ALA A 169 -19.03 -7.19 40.33
N MET A 170 -18.10 -7.96 40.87
CA MET A 170 -18.36 -9.07 41.80
C MET A 170 -17.68 -8.80 43.16
N GLY A 171 -17.83 -7.58 43.67
CA GLY A 171 -17.18 -7.16 44.91
C GLY A 171 -17.69 -5.82 45.42
N GLY A 172 -18.93 -5.83 45.92
CA GLY A 172 -19.60 -4.85 46.78
C GLY A 172 -19.01 -3.44 46.98
N GLY A 173 -19.86 -2.43 46.71
CA GLY A 173 -19.89 -1.21 47.53
C GLY A 173 -19.99 0.11 46.78
N ALA A 174 -21.18 0.70 46.86
CA ALA A 174 -21.49 2.15 46.82
C ALA A 174 -21.38 2.93 45.49
N ALA A 175 -22.47 3.67 45.23
CA ALA A 175 -22.70 4.74 44.24
C ALA A 175 -21.71 5.93 44.37
N PRO A 176 -21.72 7.02 43.54
CA PRO A 176 -22.81 7.49 42.67
C PRO A 176 -22.47 8.21 41.33
N ALA A 177 -23.55 8.50 40.60
CA ALA A 177 -23.89 9.73 39.84
C ALA A 177 -23.27 10.10 38.47
N ALA A 178 -24.21 10.63 37.65
CA ALA A 178 -24.07 11.64 36.58
C ALA A 178 -23.44 11.16 35.25
N ALA A 179 -23.82 11.63 34.06
CA ALA A 179 -24.92 12.45 33.55
C ALA A 179 -24.75 12.48 32.02
N GLY A 180 -25.86 12.60 31.27
CA GLY A 180 -25.89 13.02 29.86
C GLY A 180 -25.55 11.92 28.84
N GLY A 181 -26.31 11.67 27.78
CA GLY A 181 -27.34 12.44 27.10
C GLY A 181 -27.13 12.26 25.59
N GLY A 182 -28.18 11.92 24.83
CA GLY A 182 -28.19 12.19 23.39
C GLY A 182 -28.81 11.13 22.47
N LEU A 183 -28.40 9.86 22.55
CA LEU A 183 -28.78 8.86 21.53
C LEU A 183 -29.20 7.49 22.06
N GLY A 184 -28.96 7.18 23.35
CA GLY A 184 -29.36 5.91 23.97
C GLY A 184 -30.84 5.81 24.35
N GLY A 185 -31.55 6.94 24.44
CA GLY A 185 -32.96 6.96 24.84
C GLY A 185 -33.93 6.45 23.78
N LEU A 186 -33.58 6.59 22.50
CA LEU A 186 -34.39 6.08 21.38
C LEU A 186 -34.11 4.60 21.11
N ALA A 187 -32.86 4.16 21.31
CA ALA A 187 -32.51 2.74 21.23
C ALA A 187 -33.22 1.91 22.31
N ASN A 188 -33.31 2.42 23.54
CA ASN A 188 -34.03 1.77 24.64
C ASN A 188 -35.57 1.86 24.55
N MET A 189 -36.12 2.70 23.66
CA MET A 189 -37.55 2.69 23.33
C MET A 189 -37.88 1.73 22.18
N LEU A 190 -36.90 1.41 21.31
CA LEU A 190 -37.07 0.42 20.24
C LEU A 190 -36.89 -1.02 20.73
N ASP A 191 -36.19 -1.23 21.84
CA ASP A 191 -35.97 -2.53 22.48
C ASP A 191 -36.89 -2.69 23.70
N LEU A 192 -38.21 -2.72 23.44
CA LEU A 192 -39.24 -2.73 24.49
C LEU A 192 -39.40 -4.10 25.18
N ASN A 193 -38.87 -5.18 24.59
CA ASN A 193 -38.90 -6.53 25.15
C ASN A 193 -37.53 -7.02 25.67
N GLY A 194 -36.43 -6.30 25.36
CA GLY A 194 -35.09 -6.55 25.88
C GLY A 194 -34.33 -7.70 25.20
N ASP A 195 -34.69 -8.06 23.96
CA ASP A 195 -34.01 -9.13 23.21
C ASP A 195 -32.89 -8.61 22.28
N GLY A 196 -32.78 -7.29 22.13
CA GLY A 196 -31.71 -6.66 21.35
C GLY A 196 -31.88 -6.76 19.83
N ASN A 197 -33.08 -7.10 19.32
CA ASN A 197 -33.33 -7.22 17.88
C ASN A 197 -34.59 -6.44 17.42
N PRO A 198 -34.47 -5.15 17.05
CA PRO A 198 -35.62 -4.28 16.76
C PRO A 198 -36.41 -4.68 15.50
N LEU A 199 -35.86 -5.56 14.66
CA LEU A 199 -36.52 -6.06 13.46
C LEU A 199 -37.61 -7.10 13.77
N ASP A 200 -37.45 -7.85 14.87
CA ASP A 200 -38.43 -8.87 15.26
C ASP A 200 -39.68 -8.21 15.89
N ASP A 201 -39.50 -7.12 16.63
CA ASP A 201 -40.60 -6.33 17.18
C ASP A 201 -41.45 -5.64 16.10
N ILE A 202 -40.82 -5.15 15.04
CA ILE A 202 -41.52 -4.53 13.89
C ILE A 202 -42.28 -5.60 13.09
N MET A 203 -41.71 -6.79 12.92
CA MET A 203 -42.34 -7.90 12.20
C MET A 203 -43.46 -8.56 13.02
N GLY A 204 -43.30 -8.62 14.34
CA GLY A 204 -44.32 -9.07 15.29
C GLY A 204 -45.56 -8.17 15.31
N MET A 205 -45.39 -6.84 15.30
CA MET A 205 -46.52 -5.90 15.22
C MET A 205 -47.27 -5.99 13.88
N ALA A 206 -46.58 -6.18 12.75
CA ALA A 206 -47.20 -6.33 11.44
C ALA A 206 -48.02 -7.63 11.30
N SER A 207 -47.57 -8.72 11.93
CA SER A 207 -48.26 -10.02 11.91
C SER A 207 -49.56 -10.04 12.71
N LYS A 208 -49.69 -9.17 13.72
CA LYS A 208 -50.83 -9.11 14.63
C LYS A 208 -52.00 -8.26 14.10
N LEU A 209 -51.78 -7.51 13.02
CA LEU A 209 -52.79 -6.65 12.38
C LEU A 209 -53.46 -7.31 11.16
N GLY A 210 -52.94 -8.47 10.71
CA GLY A 210 -53.44 -9.21 9.54
C GLY A 210 -54.37 -10.38 9.84
N ARG A 211 -54.94 -10.46 11.05
CA ARG A 211 -55.96 -11.45 11.44
C ARG A 211 -57.26 -10.78 11.85
#